data_AF-A0A970YKN1-F1
#
_entry.id   AF-A0A970YKN1-F1
#
_cell.length_a   1.000
_cell.length_b   1.000
_cell.length_c   1.000
_cell.angle_alpha   90.00
_cell.angle_beta   90.00
_cell.angle_gamma   90.00
#
_symmetry.space_group_name_H-M   'P 1'
#
loop_
_entity.id
_entity.type
_entity.pdbx_description
1 polymer ?
#
loop_
_entity_poly.entity_id
_entity_poly.type
_entity_poly.pdbx_seq_one_letter_code
_entity_poly.pdbx_strand_id
1 'polypeptide(L)'
;MKRVILYISLIAVLLMLLSGCFIIDPVIKISGLVKDFEKYWEAENSVGLAGLYTNPALINTAMKSYSQIVDAYSSRFEGRNVIYFNRNSDVEVDLGEGATEATVEFDAVISWTSGPVDYRT
;
A
#
# COMPACT_ATOMS: atom_id res chain seq x y z
N MET A 1 9.88 49.19 -7.67
CA MET A 1 10.53 47.91 -7.32
C MET A 1 9.76 47.09 -6.26
N LYS A 2 9.35 47.66 -5.12
CA LYS A 2 8.62 46.91 -4.05
C LYS A 2 7.35 46.16 -4.51
N ARG A 3 6.55 46.73 -5.42
CA ARG A 3 5.33 46.07 -5.94
C ARG A 3 5.63 44.88 -6.87
N VAL A 4 6.70 44.94 -7.65
CA VAL A 4 7.06 43.88 -8.61
C VAL A 4 7.55 42.61 -7.88
N ILE A 5 8.27 42.78 -6.77
CA ILE A 5 8.76 41.66 -5.95
C ILE A 5 7.60 40.88 -5.32
N LEU A 6 6.51 41.55 -4.91
CA LEU A 6 5.32 40.91 -4.36
C LEU A 6 4.60 40.03 -5.38
N TYR A 7 4.48 40.47 -6.64
CA TYR A 7 3.87 39.66 -7.70
C TYR A 7 4.70 38.42 -8.05
N ILE A 8 6.03 38.56 -8.10
CA ILE A 8 6.94 37.44 -8.37
C ILE A 8 6.86 36.40 -7.24
N SER A 9 6.78 36.85 -5.99
CA SER A 9 6.65 35.93 -4.84
C SER A 9 5.30 35.21 -4.83
N LEU A 10 4.21 35.88 -5.22
CA LEU A 10 2.88 35.26 -5.30
C LEU A 10 2.81 34.21 -6.42
N ILE A 11 3.40 34.49 -7.58
CA ILE A 11 3.48 33.54 -8.70
C ILE A 11 4.34 32.34 -8.33
N ALA A 12 5.46 32.54 -7.62
CA ALA A 12 6.30 31.45 -7.14
C ALA A 12 5.55 30.52 -6.17
N VAL A 13 4.76 31.07 -5.24
CA VAL A 13 3.93 30.28 -4.32
C VAL A 13 2.81 29.54 -5.04
N LEU A 14 2.16 30.16 -6.02
CA LEU A 14 1.14 29.51 -6.86
C LEU A 14 1.72 28.36 -7.69
N LEU A 15 2.93 28.54 -8.24
CA LEU A 15 3.64 27.49 -8.98
C LEU A 15 4.05 26.32 -8.07
N MET A 16 4.47 26.58 -6.83
CA MET A 16 4.74 25.53 -5.84
C MET A 16 3.46 24.78 -5.42
N LEU A 17 2.32 25.45 -5.32
CA LEU A 17 1.03 24.81 -5.03
C LEU A 17 0.54 23.95 -6.20
N LEU A 18 0.79 24.37 -7.44
CA LEU A 18 0.45 23.61 -8.65
C LEU A 18 1.36 22.39 -8.86
N SER A 19 2.66 22.48 -8.53
CA SER A 19 3.55 21.31 -8.57
C SER A 19 3.30 20.32 -7.42
N GLY A 20 2.81 20.79 -6.28
CA GLY A 20 2.38 19.92 -5.17
C GLY A 20 1.18 19.03 -5.53
N CYS A 21 0.26 19.52 -6.37
CA CYS A 21 -0.92 18.75 -6.80
C CYS A 21 -0.57 17.44 -7.52
N PHE A 22 0.55 17.42 -8.28
CA PHE A 22 0.99 16.23 -9.01
C PHE A 22 1.58 15.12 -8.12
N ILE A 23 2.16 15.47 -6.97
CA ILE A 23 2.74 14.50 -6.02
C ILE A 23 1.71 14.05 -4.98
N ILE A 24 0.76 14.91 -4.61
CA ILE A 24 -0.23 14.63 -3.57
C ILE A 24 -1.19 13.48 -3.97
N ASP A 25 -1.66 13.45 -5.22
CA ASP A 25 -2.62 12.42 -5.67
C ASP A 25 -2.05 10.99 -5.63
N PRO A 26 -0.84 10.69 -6.15
CA PRO A 26 -0.21 9.38 -6.00
C PRO A 26 -0.01 8.95 -4.54
N VAL A 27 0.46 9.85 -3.68
CA VAL A 27 0.71 9.54 -2.26
C VAL A 27 -0.58 9.24 -1.51
N ILE A 28 -1.68 9.96 -1.80
CA ILE A 28 -3.00 9.67 -1.22
C ILE A 28 -3.49 8.28 -1.65
N LYS A 29 -3.35 7.93 -2.93
CA LYS A 29 -3.75 6.62 -3.45
C LYS A 29 -2.94 5.49 -2.81
N ILE A 30 -1.63 5.66 -2.66
CA ILE A 30 -0.75 4.70 -1.98
C ILE A 30 -1.17 4.52 -0.52
N SER A 31 -1.42 5.61 0.21
CA SER A 31 -1.93 5.55 1.58
C SER A 31 -3.27 4.79 1.67
N GLY A 32 -4.15 4.98 0.68
CA GLY A 32 -5.39 4.22 0.55
C GLY A 32 -5.15 2.72 0.37
N LEU A 33 -4.24 2.34 -0.54
CA LEU A 33 -3.89 0.95 -0.79
C LEU A 33 -3.32 0.25 0.45
N VAL A 34 -2.43 0.93 1.20
CA VAL A 34 -1.88 0.37 2.45
C VAL A 34 -2.99 0.19 3.49
N LYS A 35 -3.89 1.16 3.65
CA LYS A 35 -5.02 1.04 4.59
C LYS A 35 -5.99 -0.08 4.21
N ASP A 36 -6.28 -0.25 2.92
CA ASP A 36 -7.13 -1.34 2.46
C ASP A 36 -6.43 -2.70 2.65
N PHE A 37 -5.11 -2.76 2.47
CA PHE A 37 -4.32 -3.95 2.75
C PHE A 37 -4.43 -4.36 4.24
N GLU A 38 -4.22 -3.41 5.15
CA GLU A 38 -4.36 -3.62 6.59
C GLU A 38 -5.77 -4.09 6.95
N LYS A 39 -6.79 -3.37 6.48
CA LYS A 39 -8.20 -3.68 6.72
C LYS A 39 -8.59 -5.06 6.22
N TYR A 40 -8.13 -5.47 5.03
CA TYR A 40 -8.48 -6.78 4.49
C TYR A 40 -7.73 -7.92 5.17
N TRP A 41 -6.54 -7.67 5.72
CA TRP A 41 -5.88 -8.61 6.62
C TRP A 41 -6.67 -8.83 7.91
N GLU A 42 -7.08 -7.75 8.57
CA GLU A 42 -7.89 -7.85 9.81
C GLU A 42 -9.26 -8.48 9.58
N ALA A 43 -9.83 -8.30 8.39
CA ALA A 43 -11.10 -8.90 8.01
C ALA A 43 -10.97 -10.31 7.39
N GLU A 44 -9.76 -10.88 7.31
CA GLU A 44 -9.48 -12.17 6.67
C GLU A 44 -10.03 -12.27 5.23
N ASN A 45 -10.09 -11.13 4.54
CA ASN A 45 -10.74 -10.99 3.25
C ASN A 45 -9.75 -11.27 2.13
N SER A 46 -9.57 -12.55 1.80
CA SER A 46 -8.67 -13.00 0.73
C SER A 46 -9.01 -12.44 -0.65
N VAL A 47 -10.29 -12.23 -0.95
CA VAL A 47 -10.77 -11.59 -2.19
C VAL A 47 -10.37 -10.12 -2.23
N GLY A 48 -10.56 -9.40 -1.13
CA GLY A 48 -10.16 -8.00 -0.98
C GLY A 48 -8.66 -7.82 -1.15
N LEU A 49 -7.86 -8.65 -0.48
CA LEU A 49 -6.39 -8.64 -0.60
C LEU A 49 -5.93 -8.91 -2.03
N ALA A 50 -6.51 -9.92 -2.70
CA ALA A 50 -6.18 -10.20 -4.10
C ALA A 50 -6.57 -9.05 -5.05
N GLY A 51 -7.63 -8.31 -4.73
CA GLY A 51 -8.08 -7.15 -5.51
C GLY A 51 -7.15 -5.94 -5.48
N LEU A 52 -6.18 -5.90 -4.55
CA LEU A 52 -5.17 -4.86 -4.48
C LEU A 52 -4.01 -5.06 -5.48
N TYR A 53 -3.91 -6.27 -6.06
CA TYR A 53 -2.83 -6.61 -6.98
C TYR A 53 -3.23 -6.38 -8.44
N THR A 54 -2.24 -6.10 -9.28
CA THR A 54 -2.39 -6.23 -10.74
C THR A 54 -2.65 -7.69 -11.13
N ASN A 55 -3.26 -7.93 -12.29
CA ASN A 55 -3.52 -9.29 -12.75
C ASN A 55 -2.92 -9.52 -14.13
N PRO A 56 -1.85 -10.34 -14.27
CA PRO A 56 -1.16 -11.08 -13.21
C PRO A 56 -0.20 -10.20 -12.37
N ALA A 57 0.11 -10.64 -11.14
CA ALA A 57 1.05 -9.96 -10.24
C ALA A 57 2.34 -10.75 -10.06
N LEU A 58 3.47 -10.07 -9.92
CA LEU A 58 4.73 -10.68 -9.47
C LEU A 58 4.77 -10.69 -7.93
N ILE A 59 4.77 -11.87 -7.31
CA ILE A 59 4.82 -12.04 -5.84
C ILE A 59 5.89 -13.06 -5.49
N ASN A 60 6.82 -12.70 -4.60
CA ASN A 60 7.94 -13.56 -4.17
C ASN A 60 8.64 -14.23 -5.35
N THR A 61 8.96 -13.45 -6.39
CA THR A 61 9.60 -13.90 -7.65
C THR A 61 8.76 -14.72 -8.63
N ALA A 62 7.48 -15.00 -8.35
CA ALA A 62 6.60 -15.77 -9.24
C ALA A 62 5.42 -14.93 -9.74
N MET A 63 5.08 -15.05 -11.03
CA MET A 63 3.84 -14.50 -11.57
C MET A 63 2.65 -15.31 -11.06
N LYS A 64 1.65 -14.64 -10.49
CA LYS A 64 0.44 -15.25 -9.96
C LYS A 64 -0.79 -14.60 -10.60
N SER A 65 -1.75 -15.43 -11.02
CA SER A 65 -3.08 -14.95 -11.39
C SER A 65 -3.85 -14.50 -10.15
N TYR A 66 -4.88 -13.68 -10.35
CA TYR A 66 -5.82 -13.30 -9.29
C TYR A 66 -6.31 -14.51 -8.44
N SER A 67 -6.73 -15.60 -9.08
CA SER A 67 -7.21 -16.80 -8.36
C SER A 67 -6.13 -17.43 -7.49
N GLN A 68 -4.89 -17.49 -7.98
CA GLN A 68 -3.76 -18.01 -7.20
C GLN A 68 -3.42 -17.14 -5.98
N ILE A 69 -3.68 -15.83 -6.07
CA ILE A 69 -3.50 -14.90 -4.94
C ILE A 69 -4.61 -15.09 -3.90
N VAL A 70 -5.87 -15.24 -4.34
CA VAL A 70 -7.00 -15.57 -3.46
C VAL A 70 -6.74 -16.88 -2.70
N ASP A 71 -6.30 -17.92 -3.41
CA ASP A 71 -6.00 -19.22 -2.80
C ASP A 71 -4.89 -19.12 -1.75
N ALA A 72 -3.83 -18.35 -2.05
CA ALA A 72 -2.72 -18.14 -1.13
C ALA A 72 -3.15 -17.45 0.17
N TYR A 73 -3.94 -16.37 0.08
CA TYR A 73 -4.47 -15.69 1.27
C TYR A 73 -5.48 -16.54 2.02
N SER A 74 -6.38 -17.24 1.31
CA SER A 74 -7.37 -18.12 1.95
C SER A 74 -6.70 -19.25 2.75
N SER A 75 -5.65 -19.87 2.21
CA SER A 75 -4.84 -20.86 2.94
C SER A 75 -4.12 -20.26 4.16
N ARG A 76 -3.77 -18.96 4.09
CA ARG A 76 -3.19 -18.27 5.23
C ARG A 76 -4.19 -18.04 6.36
N PHE A 77 -5.47 -17.84 6.05
CA PHE A 77 -6.53 -17.66 7.05
C PHE A 77 -7.16 -18.98 7.52
N GLU A 78 -6.94 -20.09 6.82
CA GLU A 78 -7.57 -21.36 7.16
C GLU A 78 -7.28 -21.80 8.62
N GLY A 79 -8.34 -21.89 9.42
CA GLY A 79 -8.29 -22.27 10.82
C GLY A 79 -7.59 -21.26 11.74
N ARG A 80 -7.33 -20.04 11.27
CA ARG A 80 -6.69 -18.94 12.01
C ARG A 80 -7.63 -17.74 12.04
N ASN A 81 -7.70 -17.06 13.17
CA ASN A 81 -8.35 -15.75 13.23
C ASN A 81 -7.30 -14.67 13.44
N VAL A 82 -7.30 -13.61 12.64
CA VAL A 82 -6.43 -12.45 12.83
C VAL A 82 -6.92 -11.68 14.05
N ILE A 83 -6.03 -11.48 15.02
CA ILE A 83 -6.31 -10.73 16.24
C ILE A 83 -6.07 -9.24 15.98
N TYR A 84 -4.94 -8.91 15.35
CA TYR A 84 -4.63 -7.55 14.92
C TYR A 84 -3.55 -7.54 13.83
N PHE A 85 -3.59 -6.50 13.01
CA PHE A 85 -2.48 -6.10 12.13
C PHE A 85 -1.85 -4.83 12.71
N ASN A 86 -0.58 -4.88 13.10
CA ASN A 86 0.12 -3.69 13.60
C ASN A 86 1.31 -3.34 12.72
N ARG A 87 1.27 -2.15 12.12
CA ARG A 87 2.43 -1.60 11.41
C ARG A 87 3.43 -1.06 12.44
N ASN A 88 4.66 -1.56 12.39
CA ASN A 88 5.73 -1.21 13.34
C ASN A 88 6.64 -0.10 12.83
N SER A 89 6.53 0.25 11.55
CA SER A 89 7.23 1.37 10.94
C SER A 89 6.25 2.36 10.32
N ASP A 90 6.77 3.54 9.98
CA ASP A 90 6.08 4.40 9.03
C ASP A 90 6.09 3.75 7.63
N VAL A 91 5.18 4.20 6.77
CA VAL A 91 5.13 3.78 5.36
C VAL A 91 6.13 4.65 4.60
N GLU A 92 7.21 4.03 4.14
CA GLU A 92 8.17 4.67 3.25
C GLU A 92 7.69 4.54 1.81
N VAL A 93 7.66 5.66 1.09
CA VAL A 93 7.21 5.72 -0.30
C VAL A 93 8.30 6.36 -1.14
N ASP A 94 8.87 5.59 -2.05
CA ASP A 94 9.77 6.08 -3.08
C ASP A 94 9.03 6.11 -4.42
N LEU A 95 8.83 7.31 -4.97
CA LEU A 95 8.15 7.49 -6.25
C LEU A 95 9.18 7.32 -7.37
N GLY A 96 8.90 6.39 -8.29
CA GLY A 96 9.72 6.20 -9.49
C GLY A 96 9.72 7.42 -10.41
N GLU A 97 10.61 7.43 -11.39
CA GLU A 97 10.68 8.51 -12.38
C GLU A 97 9.32 8.69 -13.08
N GLY A 98 8.74 9.89 -12.94
CA GLY A 98 7.43 10.24 -13.50
C GLY A 98 6.23 9.95 -12.60
N ALA A 99 6.42 9.45 -11.37
CA ALA A 99 5.35 9.16 -10.39
C ALA A 99 4.23 8.23 -10.91
N THR A 100 4.55 7.41 -11.91
CA THR A 100 3.66 6.36 -12.43
C THR A 100 3.82 5.03 -11.70
N GLU A 101 4.93 4.87 -11.00
CA GLU A 101 5.28 3.70 -10.19
C GLU A 101 5.77 4.19 -8.82
N ALA A 102 5.60 3.35 -7.80
CA ALA A 102 6.08 3.64 -6.46
C ALA A 102 6.55 2.35 -5.78
N THR A 103 7.66 2.44 -5.07
CA THR A 103 8.09 1.43 -4.10
C THR A 103 7.55 1.83 -2.75
N VAL A 104 6.88 0.90 -2.07
CA VAL A 104 6.27 1.12 -0.76
C VAL A 104 6.83 0.09 0.20
N GLU A 105 7.44 0.54 1.28
CA GLU A 105 8.07 -0.31 2.28
C GLU A 105 7.53 0.01 3.68
N PHE A 106 7.23 -1.03 4.44
CA PHE A 106 6.86 -0.94 5.85
C PHE A 106 7.02 -2.28 6.55
N ASP A 107 7.26 -2.24 7.85
CA ASP A 107 7.27 -3.40 8.74
C ASP A 107 5.91 -3.59 9.40
N ALA A 108 5.43 -4.82 9.46
CA ALA A 108 4.20 -5.15 10.17
C ALA A 108 4.31 -6.47 10.95
N VAL A 109 3.65 -6.51 12.11
CA VAL A 109 3.40 -7.72 12.88
C VAL A 109 1.92 -8.06 12.77
N ILE A 110 1.66 -9.27 12.29
CA ILE A 110 0.32 -9.83 12.22
C ILE A 110 0.20 -10.86 13.33
N SER A 111 -0.72 -10.61 14.25
CA SER A 111 -1.04 -11.54 15.32
C SER A 111 -2.30 -12.30 14.95
N TRP A 112 -2.26 -13.62 15.07
CA TRP A 112 -3.40 -14.50 14.83
C TRP A 112 -3.50 -15.56 15.91
N THR A 113 -4.69 -16.08 16.13
CA THR A 113 -4.89 -17.26 16.96
C THR A 113 -4.09 -18.42 16.35
N SER A 114 -3.53 -19.28 17.21
CA SER A 114 -2.84 -20.48 16.74
C SER A 114 -3.76 -21.26 15.80
N GLY A 115 -3.31 -21.44 14.55
CA GLY A 115 -4.01 -22.25 13.56
C GLY A 115 -3.90 -23.74 13.87
N PRO A 116 -4.52 -24.62 13.06
CA PRO A 116 -4.19 -26.05 13.09
C PRO A 116 -2.66 -26.22 13.04
N VAL A 117 -2.13 -27.14 13.86
CA VAL A 117 -0.70 -27.45 13.93
C VAL A 117 -0.18 -27.66 12.50
N ASP A 118 0.79 -26.85 12.09
CA ASP A 118 1.44 -26.99 10.80
C ASP A 118 2.39 -28.19 10.86
N TYR A 119 1.93 -29.36 10.38
CA TYR A 119 2.74 -30.58 10.34
C TYR A 119 3.74 -30.61 9.17
N ARG A 120 3.97 -29.48 8.47
CA ARG A 120 4.83 -29.42 7.28
C ARG A 120 6.24 -28.85 7.53
N THR A 121 6.63 -28.61 8.78
CA THR A 121 8.03 -28.30 9.14
C THR A 121 8.89 -29.55 9.20
#